data_AF-A0A955HW29-F1
#
_entry.id   AF-A0A955HW29-F1
#
_cell.length_a   1.000
_cell.length_b   1.000
_cell.length_c   1.000
_cell.angle_alpha   90.00
_cell.angle_beta   90.00
_cell.angle_gamma   90.00
#
_symmetry.space_group_name_H-M   'P 1'
#
loop_
_entity.id
_entity.type
_entity.pdbx_description
1 polymer ?
#
loop_
_entity_poly.entity_id
_entity_poly.type
_entity_poly.pdbx_seq_one_letter_code
_entity_poly.pdbx_strand_id
1 'polypeptide(L)'
;MPIVVTAKQNDSTQDLIKQFKRATALADVVQIAKDRKFFAKPAKVRAEKKIQMKRLQKRLRSLKRTKNVPAAVIARLTEYIQS
;
A
#
# COMPACT_ATOMS: atom_id res chain seq x y z
N MET A 1 7.89 12.85 6.75
CA MET A 1 8.28 11.91 7.82
C MET A 1 9.47 11.11 7.32
N PRO A 2 10.64 11.17 7.98
CA PRO A 2 11.78 10.35 7.60
C PRO A 2 11.50 8.88 7.95
N ILE A 3 11.79 7.97 7.03
CA ILE A 3 11.79 6.53 7.28
C ILE A 3 13.22 6.15 7.66
N VAL A 4 13.42 5.78 8.92
CA VAL A 4 14.73 5.36 9.44
C VAL A 4 14.63 3.86 9.74
N VAL A 5 15.52 3.06 9.15
CA VAL A 5 15.65 1.63 9.44
C VAL A 5 17.05 1.41 9.98
N THR A 6 17.13 0.98 11.23
CA THR A 6 18.39 0.68 11.93
C THR A 6 18.71 -0.81 11.81
N ALA A 7 19.98 -1.14 11.58
CA ALA A 7 20.45 -2.51 11.52
C ALA A 7 20.52 -3.15 12.91
N LYS A 8 20.17 -4.44 13.02
CA LYS A 8 20.49 -5.26 14.19
C LYS A 8 21.72 -6.13 13.92
N GLN A 9 22.32 -6.66 15.00
CA GLN A 9 23.59 -7.38 14.97
C GLN A 9 23.64 -8.59 14.01
N ASN A 10 22.49 -9.20 13.71
CA ASN A 10 22.39 -10.37 12.81
C ASN A 10 21.63 -10.08 11.51
N ASP A 11 21.32 -8.81 11.21
CA ASP A 11 20.59 -8.48 9.98
C ASP A 11 21.52 -8.49 8.77
N SER A 12 21.12 -9.21 7.73
CA SER A 12 21.76 -9.10 6.42
C SER A 12 21.36 -7.79 5.74
N THR A 13 22.28 -7.23 4.94
CA THR A 13 22.02 -6.03 4.12
C THR A 13 20.78 -6.19 3.24
N GLN A 14 20.53 -7.38 2.70
CA GLN A 14 19.35 -7.66 1.88
C GLN A 14 18.05 -7.56 2.68
N ASP A 15 18.06 -7.94 3.95
CA ASP A 15 16.86 -7.92 4.78
C ASP A 15 16.52 -6.50 5.24
N LEU A 16 17.52 -5.67 5.49
CA LEU A 16 17.34 -4.23 5.71
C LEU A 16 16.75 -3.54 4.49
N ILE A 17 17.22 -3.88 3.28
CA ILE A 17 16.65 -3.35 2.03
C ILE A 17 15.18 -3.77 1.88
N LYS A 18 14.85 -5.04 2.17
CA LYS A 18 13.45 -5.51 2.11
C LYS A 18 12.58 -4.79 3.14
N GLN A 19 13.09 -4.58 4.35
CA GLN A 19 12.37 -3.88 5.41
C GLN A 19 12.11 -2.42 5.04
N PHE A 20 13.12 -1.73 4.52
CA PHE A 20 12.99 -0.36 4.03
C PHE A 20 11.99 -0.27 2.86
N LYS A 21 12.05 -1.20 1.89
CA LYS A 21 11.07 -1.29 0.80
C LYS A 21 9.64 -1.50 1.31
N ARG A 22 9.45 -2.32 2.34
CA ARG A 22 8.13 -2.49 2.97
C ARG A 22 7.66 -1.21 3.67
N ALA A 23 8.53 -0.55 4.43
CA ALA A 23 8.19 0.69 5.14
C ALA A 23 7.85 1.84 4.17
N THR A 24 8.62 2.00 3.09
CA THR A 24 8.36 3.00 2.03
C THR A 24 7.05 2.73 1.30
N ALA A 25 6.72 1.47 1.04
CA ALA A 25 5.44 1.09 0.44
C ALA A 25 4.24 1.35 1.38
N LEU A 26 4.38 1.07 2.69
CA LEU A 26 3.33 1.35 3.68
C LEU A 26 3.05 2.84 3.83
N ALA A 27 4.09 3.67 3.79
CA ALA A 27 3.97 5.11 3.89
C ALA A 27 3.55 5.80 2.56
N ASP A 28 3.44 5.04 1.47
CA ASP A 28 3.03 5.48 0.13
C ASP A 28 3.79 6.73 -0.39
N VAL A 29 5.03 6.92 0.06
CA VAL A 29 5.80 8.17 -0.13
C VAL A 29 5.99 8.49 -1.61
N VAL A 30 6.22 7.45 -2.42
CA VAL A 30 6.45 7.58 -3.86
C VAL A 30 5.20 8.10 -4.57
N GLN A 31 4.02 7.56 -4.24
CA GLN A 31 2.78 7.98 -4.85
C GLN A 31 2.42 9.40 -4.42
N ILE A 32 2.55 9.71 -3.13
CA ILE A 32 2.34 11.06 -2.60
C ILE A 32 3.25 12.08 -3.30
N ALA A 33 4.52 11.76 -3.51
CA ALA A 33 5.46 12.64 -4.20
C ALA A 33 5.05 12.87 -5.67
N LYS A 34 4.58 11.83 -6.37
CA LYS A 34 4.07 11.95 -7.75
C LYS A 34 2.80 12.78 -7.81
N ASP A 35 1.86 12.54 -6.92
CA ASP A 35 0.56 13.21 -6.89
C ASP A 35 0.71 14.70 -6.53
N ARG A 36 1.71 15.05 -5.72
CA ARG A 36 2.03 16.44 -5.35
C ARG A 36 2.95 17.15 -6.35
N LYS A 37 3.51 16.44 -7.34
CA LYS A 37 4.42 17.03 -8.34
C LYS A 37 3.75 18.13 -9.15
N PHE A 38 2.46 18.01 -9.41
CA PHE A 38 1.67 18.96 -10.18
C PHE A 38 0.35 19.26 -9.50
N PHE A 39 -0.20 20.44 -9.76
CA PHE A 39 -1.56 20.76 -9.30
C PHE A 39 -2.58 19.84 -9.97
N ALA A 40 -3.39 19.16 -9.16
CA ALA A 40 -4.53 18.38 -9.60
C ALA A 40 -5.81 19.00 -9.05
N LYS A 41 -6.81 19.21 -9.93
CA LYS A 41 -8.13 19.69 -9.49
C LYS A 41 -8.72 18.72 -8.45
N PRO A 42 -9.30 19.21 -7.34
CA PRO A 42 -9.84 18.34 -6.29
C PRO A 42 -10.87 17.32 -6.79
N ALA A 43 -11.65 17.68 -7.81
CA ALA A 43 -12.59 16.76 -8.46
C ALA A 43 -11.91 15.54 -9.10
N LYS A 44 -10.75 15.73 -9.75
CA LYS A 44 -9.96 14.66 -10.36
C LYS A 44 -9.39 13.74 -9.29
N VAL A 45 -8.83 14.31 -8.21
CA VAL A 45 -8.31 13.55 -7.07
C VAL A 45 -9.41 12.68 -6.43
N ARG A 46 -10.62 13.22 -6.24
CA ARG A 46 -11.77 12.46 -5.73
C ARG A 46 -12.18 11.32 -6.67
N ALA A 47 -12.18 11.58 -7.98
CA ALA A 47 -12.51 10.56 -8.98
C ALA A 47 -11.50 9.41 -8.98
N GLU A 48 -10.20 9.72 -8.93
CA GLU A 48 -9.12 8.74 -8.87
C GLU A 48 -9.20 7.88 -7.61
N LYS A 49 -9.42 8.49 -6.43
CA LYS A 49 -9.67 7.75 -5.18
C LYS A 49 -10.86 6.79 -5.29
N LYS A 50 -11.98 7.24 -5.87
CA LYS A 50 -13.18 6.40 -6.09
C LYS A 50 -12.87 5.21 -7.00
N ILE A 51 -12.10 5.42 -8.07
CA ILE A 51 -11.69 4.36 -8.99
C ILE A 51 -10.79 3.34 -8.28
N GLN A 52 -9.80 3.81 -7.50
CA GLN A 52 -8.91 2.95 -6.72
C GLN A 52 -9.70 2.08 -5.72
N MET A 53 -10.61 2.68 -4.96
CA MET A 53 -11.46 1.93 -4.03
C MET A 53 -12.33 0.89 -4.72
N LYS A 54 -12.94 1.23 -5.87
CA LYS A 54 -13.71 0.27 -6.67
C LYS A 54 -12.84 -0.92 -7.13
N ARG A 55 -11.60 -0.66 -7.55
CA ARG A 55 -10.65 -1.70 -7.97
C ARG A 55 -10.28 -2.61 -6.79
N LEU A 56 -10.00 -2.04 -5.62
CA LEU A 56 -9.67 -2.80 -4.40
C LEU A 56 -10.84 -3.68 -3.95
N GLN A 57 -12.06 -3.13 -3.93
CA GLN A 57 -13.27 -3.91 -3.61
C GLN A 57 -13.52 -5.05 -4.60
N LYS A 58 -13.30 -4.83 -5.90
CA LYS A 58 -13.41 -5.88 -6.92
C LYS A 58 -12.36 -6.98 -6.69
N ARG A 59 -11.12 -6.58 -6.38
CA ARG A 59 -10.03 -7.52 -6.05
C ARG A 59 -10.36 -8.34 -4.81
N LEU A 60 -10.84 -7.70 -3.73
CA LEU A 60 -11.24 -8.40 -2.50
C LEU A 60 -12.32 -9.45 -2.77
N ARG A 61 -13.35 -9.09 -3.55
CA ARG A 61 -14.41 -10.04 -3.97
C ARG A 61 -13.85 -11.21 -4.76
N SER A 62 -12.90 -10.97 -5.66
CA SER A 62 -12.24 -12.02 -6.42
C SER A 62 -11.43 -12.96 -5.52
N LEU A 63 -10.63 -12.39 -4.60
CA LEU A 63 -9.79 -13.16 -3.68
C LEU A 63 -10.60 -14.02 -2.70
N LYS A 64 -11.76 -13.54 -2.26
CA LYS A 64 -12.67 -14.32 -1.40
C LYS A 64 -13.26 -15.54 -2.11
N ARG A 65 -13.34 -15.53 -3.45
CA ARG A 65 -13.86 -16.67 -4.24
C ARG A 65 -12.81 -17.71 -4.56
N THR A 66 -11.53 -17.36 -4.47
CA THR A 66 -10.41 -18.28 -4.74
C THR A 66 -10.04 -19.05 -3.48
N LYS A 67 -9.96 -20.38 -3.56
CA LYS A 67 -9.71 -21.26 -2.41
C LYS A 67 -8.27 -21.21 -1.87
N ASN A 68 -7.31 -20.71 -2.65
CA ASN A 68 -5.87 -20.74 -2.33
C ASN A 68 -5.29 -19.35 -1.98
N VAL A 69 -6.03 -18.53 -1.24
CA VAL A 69 -5.53 -17.22 -0.78
C VAL A 69 -5.37 -17.24 0.74
N PRO A 70 -4.18 -16.86 1.27
CA PRO A 70 -3.98 -16.76 2.71
C PRO A 70 -4.97 -15.78 3.34
N ALA A 71 -5.64 -16.19 4.42
CA ALA A 71 -6.64 -15.38 5.13
C ALA A 71 -6.09 -14.01 5.57
N ALA A 72 -4.81 -13.94 5.92
CA ALA A 72 -4.12 -12.70 6.29
C ALA A 72 -4.14 -11.64 5.19
N VAL A 73 -4.10 -12.04 3.91
CA VAL A 73 -4.14 -11.10 2.77
C VAL A 73 -5.53 -10.49 2.63
N ILE A 74 -6.58 -11.29 2.86
CA ILE A 74 -7.97 -10.85 2.82
C ILE A 74 -8.27 -9.91 3.99
N ALA A 75 -7.78 -10.24 5.19
CA ALA A 75 -7.93 -9.39 6.38
C ALA A 75 -7.33 -8.00 6.16
N ARG A 76 -6.07 -7.92 5.72
CA ARG A 76 -5.38 -6.66 5.43
C ARG A 76 -6.09 -5.81 4.37
N LEU A 77 -6.55 -6.44 3.29
CA LEU A 77 -7.30 -5.73 2.25
C LEU A 77 -8.67 -5.25 2.73
N THR A 78 -9.29 -5.97 3.67
CA THR A 78 -10.58 -5.57 4.24
C THR A 78 -10.40 -4.37 5.18
N GLU A 79 -9.39 -4.42 6.05
CA GLU A 79 -9.01 -3.33 6.94
C GLU A 79 -8.70 -2.04 6.17
N TYR A 80 -7.91 -2.14 5.10
CA TYR A 80 -7.55 -1.00 4.24
C TYR A 80 -8.75 -0.36 3.50
N ILE A 81 -9.83 -1.12 3.27
CA ILE A 81 -11.04 -0.58 2.63
C ILE A 81 -11.96 0.10 3.67
N GLN A 82 -11.85 -0.29 4.93
CA GLN A 82 -12.67 0.22 6.03
C GLN A 82 -12.06 1.46 6.71
N SER A 83 -10.73 1.63 6.62
CA SER A 83 -10.01 2.85 7.00
C SER A 83 -10.22 3.99 6.00
#